data_AF-A0A7S0HR78-F1
#
_entry.id   AF-A0A7S0HR78-F1
#
_cell.length_a   1.000
_cell.length_b   1.000
_cell.length_c   1.000
_cell.angle_alpha   90.00
_cell.angle_beta   90.00
_cell.angle_gamma   90.00
#
_symmetry.space_group_name_H-M   'P 1'
#
loop_
_entity.id
_entity.type
_entity.pdbx_description
1 polymer ?
#
loop_
_entity_poly.entity_id
_entity_poly.type
_entity_poly.pdbx_seq_one_letter_code
_entity_poly.pdbx_strand_id
1 'polypeptide(L)'
;VAASAQVVQSLIALLIGFRNHMLQSLFDARRTEADILIFFASYNAGLVLIAGFLVVFLEPRAAADGISEIKAYLNGSNVPNCFSVQTILVKLLGSIFASSAGLACGPEGPLIHIGAGIAHAVTAVDKIYTFL
;
A
#
# COMPACT_ATOMS: atom_id res chain seq x y z
N VAL A 1 3.32 12.70 -7.65
CA VAL A 1 3.18 12.40 -6.19
C VAL A 1 1.82 12.79 -5.65
N ALA A 2 1.34 14.03 -5.84
CA ALA A 2 0.00 14.43 -5.36
C ALA A 2 -1.13 13.55 -5.95
N ALA A 3 -1.13 13.31 -7.26
CA ALA A 3 -2.13 12.45 -7.91
C ALA A 3 -2.08 10.99 -7.42
N SER A 4 -0.88 10.41 -7.25
CA SER A 4 -0.73 9.03 -6.76
C SER A 4 -1.18 8.88 -5.31
N ALA A 5 -0.88 9.87 -4.45
CA ALA A 5 -1.35 9.90 -3.08
C ALA A 5 -2.89 9.97 -3.02
N GLN A 6 -3.49 10.85 -3.82
CA GLN A 6 -4.94 10.99 -3.89
C GLN A 6 -5.62 9.68 -4.32
N VAL A 7 -5.12 9.02 -5.36
CA VAL A 7 -5.66 7.73 -5.82
C VAL A 7 -5.59 6.66 -4.72
N VAL A 8 -4.45 6.53 -4.04
CA VAL A 8 -4.28 5.57 -2.94
C VAL A 8 -5.25 5.87 -1.81
N GLN A 9 -5.36 7.13 -1.42
CA GLN A 9 -6.21 7.55 -0.30
C GLN A 9 -7.70 7.40 -0.63
N SER A 10 -8.11 7.66 -1.87
CA SER A 10 -9.46 7.39 -2.36
C SER A 10 -9.79 5.89 -2.36
N LEU A 11 -8.85 5.02 -2.76
CA LEU A 11 -9.05 3.57 -2.68
C LEU A 11 -9.18 3.08 -1.23
N ILE A 12 -8.34 3.59 -0.33
CA ILE A 12 -8.40 3.24 1.09
C ILE A 12 -9.75 3.66 1.67
N ALA A 13 -10.19 4.89 1.38
CA ALA A 13 -11.49 5.41 1.81
C ALA A 13 -12.66 4.59 1.24
N LEU A 14 -12.56 4.13 -0.01
CA LEU A 14 -13.57 3.26 -0.62
C LEU A 14 -13.70 1.93 0.13
N LEU A 15 -12.59 1.24 0.41
CA LEU A 15 -12.60 -0.04 1.11
C LEU A 15 -13.09 0.08 2.56
N ILE A 16 -12.71 1.16 3.25
CA ILE A 16 -13.20 1.47 4.60
C ILE A 16 -14.68 1.84 4.55
N GLY A 17 -15.10 2.65 3.59
CA GLY A 17 -16.49 3.06 3.39
C GLY A 17 -17.39 1.85 3.12
N PHE A 18 -16.95 0.92 2.28
CA PHE A 18 -17.66 -0.34 2.02
C PHE A 18 -17.84 -1.16 3.30
N ARG A 19 -16.76 -1.40 4.05
CA ARG A 19 -16.81 -2.10 5.35
C ARG A 19 -17.80 -1.44 6.30
N ASN A 20 -17.71 -0.12 6.44
CA ASN A 20 -18.54 0.64 7.37
C ASN A 20 -20.02 0.64 6.93
N HIS A 21 -20.30 0.70 5.63
CA HIS A 21 -21.66 0.57 5.10
C HIS A 21 -22.26 -0.81 5.39
N MET A 22 -21.48 -1.88 5.25
CA MET A 22 -21.91 -3.24 5.62
C MET A 22 -22.08 -3.41 7.14
N LEU A 23 -21.22 -2.81 7.95
CA LEU A 23 -21.41 -2.79 9.40
C LEU A 23 -22.72 -2.08 9.78
N GLN A 24 -22.96 -0.91 9.19
CA GLN A 24 -24.18 -0.14 9.43
C GLN A 24 -25.43 -0.94 9.09
N SER A 25 -25.44 -1.65 7.96
CA SER A 25 -26.60 -2.48 7.59
C SER A 25 -26.84 -3.64 8.56
N LEU A 26 -25.79 -4.21 9.17
CA LEU A 26 -25.91 -5.22 10.22
C LEU A 26 -26.44 -4.64 11.53
N PHE A 27 -26.01 -3.43 11.90
CA PHE A 27 -26.56 -2.69 13.05
C PHE A 27 -28.04 -2.36 12.85
N ASP A 28 -28.41 -1.85 11.68
CA ASP A 28 -29.80 -1.49 11.35
C ASP A 28 -30.72 -2.72 11.34
N ALA A 29 -30.19 -3.87 10.91
CA ALA A 29 -30.87 -5.16 10.96
C ALA A 29 -30.96 -5.76 12.38
N ARG A 30 -30.46 -5.07 13.42
CA ARG A 30 -30.39 -5.53 14.82
C ARG A 30 -29.78 -6.93 14.96
N ARG A 31 -28.72 -7.22 14.20
CA ARG A 31 -27.94 -8.45 14.37
C ARG A 31 -27.26 -8.49 15.74
N THR A 32 -26.83 -9.67 16.15
CA THR A 32 -26.14 -9.81 17.44
C THR A 32 -24.77 -9.14 17.38
N GLU A 33 -24.29 -8.65 18.52
CA GLU A 33 -22.95 -8.06 18.65
C GLU A 33 -21.85 -9.02 18.17
N ALA A 34 -22.05 -10.33 18.37
CA ALA A 34 -21.14 -11.36 17.91
C ALA A 34 -21.05 -11.40 16.38
N ASP A 35 -22.19 -11.33 15.67
CA ASP A 35 -22.21 -11.34 14.20
C ASP A 35 -21.47 -10.12 13.63
N ILE A 36 -21.66 -8.96 14.25
CA ILE A 36 -21.02 -7.69 13.85
C ILE A 36 -19.51 -7.76 14.06
N LEU A 37 -19.08 -8.28 15.21
CA LEU A 37 -17.66 -8.45 15.52
C LEU A 37 -17.01 -9.47 14.58
N ILE A 38 -17.67 -10.60 14.30
CA ILE A 38 -17.18 -11.62 13.38
C ILE A 38 -17.04 -11.03 11.98
N PHE A 39 -18.02 -10.26 11.50
CA PHE A 39 -17.92 -9.57 10.21
C PHE A 39 -16.74 -8.58 10.19
N PHE A 40 -16.62 -7.72 11.20
CA PHE A 40 -15.53 -6.74 11.28
C PHE A 40 -14.15 -7.42 11.29
N ALA A 41 -14.00 -8.43 12.15
CA ALA A 41 -12.75 -9.16 12.31
C ALA A 41 -12.38 -9.93 11.03
N SER A 42 -13.33 -10.66 10.44
CA SER A 42 -13.09 -11.43 9.21
C SER A 42 -12.76 -10.54 8.01
N TYR A 43 -13.45 -9.40 7.86
CA TYR A 43 -13.16 -8.45 6.79
C TYR A 43 -11.74 -7.88 6.91
N ASN A 44 -11.37 -7.37 8.09
CA ASN A 44 -10.03 -6.83 8.30
C ASN A 44 -8.95 -7.93 8.18
N ALA A 45 -9.20 -9.11 8.74
CA ALA A 45 -8.29 -10.25 8.60
C ALA A 45 -8.06 -10.64 7.14
N GLY A 46 -9.12 -10.65 6.32
CA GLY A 46 -9.01 -10.91 4.88
C GLY A 46 -8.11 -9.89 4.17
N LEU A 47 -8.28 -8.60 4.46
CA LEU A 47 -7.42 -7.55 3.91
C LEU A 47 -5.96 -7.68 4.35
N VAL A 48 -5.71 -7.97 5.65
CA VAL A 48 -4.35 -8.20 6.16
C VAL A 48 -3.71 -9.43 5.53
N LEU A 49 -4.47 -10.51 5.33
CA LEU A 49 -3.96 -11.72 4.67
C LEU A 49 -3.53 -11.44 3.22
N ILE A 50 -4.31 -10.65 2.49
CA ILE A 50 -3.95 -10.24 1.13
C ILE A 50 -2.68 -9.38 1.15
N ALA A 51 -2.61 -8.38 2.04
CA ALA A 51 -1.42 -7.53 2.18
C ALA A 51 -0.16 -8.34 2.51
N GLY A 52 -0.27 -9.23 3.50
CA GLY A 52 0.79 -10.13 3.92
C GLY A 52 1.20 -11.09 2.81
N PHE A 53 0.24 -11.66 2.07
CA PHE A 53 0.53 -12.56 0.96
C PHE A 53 1.35 -11.87 -0.13
N LEU A 54 0.94 -10.65 -0.54
CA LEU A 54 1.66 -9.88 -1.54
C LEU A 54 3.12 -9.62 -1.13
N VAL A 55 3.35 -9.19 0.11
CA VAL A 55 4.71 -8.88 0.58
C VAL A 55 5.53 -10.16 0.79
N VAL A 56 4.98 -11.17 1.46
CA VAL A 56 5.74 -12.37 1.84
C VAL A 56 6.08 -13.24 0.63
N PHE A 57 5.18 -13.40 -0.32
CA PHE A 57 5.36 -14.34 -1.44
C PHE A 57 5.77 -13.68 -2.74
N LEU A 58 5.39 -12.43 -3.01
CA LEU A 58 5.76 -11.78 -4.28
C LEU A 58 7.02 -10.94 -4.17
N GLU A 59 7.12 -10.07 -3.16
CA GLU A 59 8.27 -9.17 -3.04
C GLU A 59 8.55 -8.79 -1.57
N PRO A 60 9.37 -9.59 -0.86
CA PRO A 60 9.69 -9.34 0.55
C PRO A 60 10.38 -8.00 0.81
N ARG A 61 11.05 -7.44 -0.21
CA ARG A 61 11.71 -6.14 -0.14
C ARG A 61 10.71 -4.98 -0.08
N ALA A 62 9.46 -5.20 -0.48
CA ALA A 62 8.40 -4.21 -0.34
C ALA A 62 7.97 -3.98 1.12
N ALA A 63 8.46 -4.81 2.06
CA ALA A 63 8.16 -4.68 3.48
C ALA A 63 8.56 -3.32 4.04
N ALA A 64 7.88 -2.93 5.13
CA ALA A 64 8.05 -1.65 5.79
C ALA A 64 7.85 -0.45 4.85
N ASP A 65 8.30 0.71 5.32
CA ASP A 65 7.97 1.99 4.71
C ASP A 65 8.84 2.33 3.50
N GLY A 66 10.12 1.98 3.56
CA GLY A 66 11.12 2.20 2.51
C GLY A 66 11.86 3.53 2.59
N ILE A 67 11.62 4.35 3.61
CA ILE A 67 12.41 5.56 3.87
C ILE A 67 13.90 5.24 4.07
N SER A 68 14.23 4.14 4.75
CA SER A 68 15.62 3.70 4.95
C SER A 68 16.31 3.35 3.63
N GLU A 69 15.59 2.74 2.71
CA GLU A 69 16.07 2.32 1.39
C GLU A 69 16.38 3.54 0.53
N ILE A 70 15.46 4.51 0.51
CA ILE A 70 15.65 5.80 -0.17
C ILE A 70 16.85 6.55 0.44
N LYS A 71 16.95 6.62 1.77
CA LYS A 71 18.09 7.27 2.44
C LYS A 71 19.41 6.60 2.07
N ALA A 72 19.46 5.28 2.07
CA ALA A 72 20.66 4.54 1.68
C ALA A 72 21.02 4.80 0.20
N TYR A 73 20.03 4.79 -0.70
CA TYR A 73 20.23 5.12 -2.11
C TYR A 73 20.78 6.55 -2.31
N LEU A 74 20.21 7.54 -1.61
CA LEU A 74 20.66 8.93 -1.66
C LEU A 74 22.04 9.15 -1.03
N ASN A 75 22.42 8.33 -0.05
CA ASN A 75 23.78 8.29 0.52
C ASN A 75 24.81 7.62 -0.43
N GLY A 76 24.41 7.22 -1.64
CA GLY A 76 25.27 6.53 -2.61
C GLY A 76 25.52 5.06 -2.27
N SER A 77 24.81 4.50 -1.29
CA SER A 77 24.88 3.06 -1.02
C SER A 77 24.15 2.29 -2.10
N ASN A 78 24.75 1.21 -2.58
CA ASN A 78 24.12 0.35 -3.57
C ASN A 78 23.00 -0.47 -2.90
N VAL A 79 21.75 -0.05 -3.10
CA VAL A 79 20.55 -0.78 -2.69
C VAL A 79 19.99 -1.50 -3.92
N PRO A 80 20.34 -2.78 -4.14
CA PRO A 80 19.98 -3.49 -5.36
C PRO A 80 18.45 -3.58 -5.50
N ASN A 81 17.94 -3.25 -6.69
CA ASN A 81 16.52 -3.33 -7.03
C ASN A 81 15.58 -2.50 -6.14
N CYS A 82 16.09 -1.44 -5.49
CA CYS A 82 15.28 -0.55 -4.64
C CYS A 82 14.02 -0.05 -5.36
N PHE A 83 14.15 0.33 -6.63
CA PHE A 83 13.04 0.87 -7.45
C PHE A 83 12.54 -0.12 -8.50
N SER A 84 12.59 -1.43 -8.23
CA SER A 84 12.01 -2.40 -9.17
C SER A 84 10.50 -2.17 -9.30
N VAL A 85 9.98 -2.32 -10.52
CA VAL A 85 8.53 -2.14 -10.79
C VAL A 85 7.70 -3.09 -9.92
N GLN A 86 8.18 -4.32 -9.72
CA GLN A 86 7.55 -5.30 -8.83
C GLN A 86 7.49 -4.81 -7.39
N THR A 87 8.58 -4.27 -6.85
CA THR A 87 8.63 -3.70 -5.49
C THR A 87 7.67 -2.54 -5.32
N ILE A 88 7.61 -1.63 -6.30
CA ILE A 88 6.72 -0.47 -6.26
C ILE A 88 5.24 -0.92 -6.29
N LEU A 89 4.90 -1.89 -7.15
CA LEU A 89 3.53 -2.40 -7.26
C LEU A 89 3.08 -3.18 -6.01
N VAL A 90 3.92 -4.07 -5.50
CA VAL A 90 3.62 -4.83 -4.27
C VAL A 90 3.49 -3.89 -3.08
N LYS A 91 4.36 -2.88 -2.97
CA LYS A 91 4.30 -1.87 -1.89
C LYS A 91 3.03 -1.01 -2.01
N LEU A 92 2.66 -0.59 -3.21
CA LEU A 92 1.40 0.13 -3.47
C LEU A 92 0.19 -0.66 -2.99
N LEU A 93 0.01 -1.89 -3.49
CA LEU A 93 -1.15 -2.71 -3.16
C LEU A 93 -1.16 -3.15 -1.69
N GLY A 94 0.00 -3.58 -1.18
CA GLY A 94 0.17 -3.97 0.22
C GLY A 94 -0.19 -2.85 1.19
N SER A 95 0.24 -1.61 0.91
CA SER A 95 -0.10 -0.45 1.75
C SER A 95 -1.58 -0.11 1.73
N ILE A 96 -2.26 -0.21 0.57
CA ILE A 96 -3.71 0.01 0.48
C ILE A 96 -4.45 -1.00 1.36
N PHE A 97 -4.17 -2.30 1.20
CA PHE A 97 -4.86 -3.33 1.96
C PHE A 97 -4.55 -3.26 3.46
N ALA A 98 -3.29 -3.04 3.83
CA ALA A 98 -2.88 -2.90 5.23
C ALA A 98 -3.56 -1.71 5.93
N SER A 99 -3.56 -0.53 5.30
CA SER A 99 -4.20 0.65 5.87
C SER A 99 -5.73 0.55 5.88
N SER A 100 -6.35 -0.06 4.85
CA SER A 100 -7.79 -0.30 4.84
C SER A 100 -8.25 -1.30 5.91
N ALA A 101 -7.39 -2.25 6.30
CA ALA A 101 -7.67 -3.17 7.39
C ALA A 101 -7.66 -2.51 8.78
N GLY A 102 -7.22 -1.24 8.89
CA GLY A 102 -7.13 -0.53 10.16
C GLY A 102 -5.92 -0.95 11.00
N LEU A 103 -4.88 -1.50 10.38
CA LEU A 103 -3.59 -1.68 11.07
C LEU A 103 -3.04 -0.31 11.49
N ALA A 104 -2.22 -0.28 12.54
CA ALA A 104 -1.54 0.92 13.02
C ALA A 104 -0.39 1.35 12.09
N CYS A 105 -0.67 1.44 10.79
CA CYS A 105 0.23 1.87 9.74
C CYS A 105 -0.53 2.69 8.68
N GLY A 106 0.02 3.85 8.34
CA GLY A 106 -0.53 4.71 7.32
C GLY A 106 0.20 4.57 5.96
N PRO A 107 -0.42 5.03 4.86
CA PRO A 107 0.16 4.97 3.53
C PRO A 107 1.16 6.10 3.25
N GLU A 108 1.37 7.04 4.18
CA GLU A 108 2.16 8.25 3.95
C GLU A 108 3.61 7.93 3.59
N GLY A 109 4.20 6.97 4.28
CA GLY A 109 5.59 6.65 4.05
C GLY A 109 5.83 5.71 2.85
N PRO A 110 4.99 4.70 2.54
CA PRO A 110 5.13 3.94 1.30
C PRO A 110 4.96 4.83 0.07
N LEU A 111 4.14 5.89 0.17
CA LEU A 111 3.97 6.90 -0.89
C LEU A 111 5.26 7.66 -1.20
N ILE A 112 6.17 7.83 -0.25
CA ILE A 112 7.49 8.45 -0.49
C ILE A 112 8.33 7.53 -1.39
N HIS A 113 8.36 6.22 -1.10
CA HIS A 113 9.08 5.24 -1.91
C HIS A 113 8.47 5.11 -3.30
N ILE A 114 7.13 5.04 -3.40
CA ILE A 114 6.43 5.00 -4.70
C ILE A 114 6.74 6.25 -5.53
N GLY A 115 6.74 7.44 -4.90
CA GLY A 115 7.09 8.70 -5.56
C GLY A 115 8.52 8.70 -6.11
N ALA A 116 9.48 8.24 -5.31
CA ALA A 116 10.88 8.10 -5.73
C ALA A 116 11.05 7.09 -6.87
N GLY A 117 10.32 5.97 -6.84
CA GLY A 117 10.32 4.97 -7.90
C GLY A 117 9.77 5.49 -9.23
N ILE A 118 8.69 6.27 -9.20
CA ILE A 118 8.15 6.93 -10.40
C ILE A 118 9.18 7.93 -10.97
N ALA A 119 9.81 8.74 -10.12
CA ALA A 119 10.84 9.68 -10.56
C ALA A 119 12.05 8.97 -11.19
N HIS A 120 12.48 7.85 -10.61
CA HIS A 120 13.53 7.00 -11.17
C HIS A 120 13.15 6.46 -12.55
N ALA A 121 11.91 5.98 -12.73
CA ALA A 121 11.43 5.47 -14.00
C ALA A 121 11.38 6.55 -15.09
N VAL A 122 10.85 7.74 -14.79
CA VAL A 122 10.76 8.86 -15.75
C VAL A 122 12.16 9.33 -16.17
N THR A 123 13.07 9.52 -15.23
CA THR A 123 14.43 9.99 -15.54
C THR A 123 15.27 8.94 -16.27
N ALA A 124 14.98 7.65 -16.09
CA ALA A 124 15.61 6.59 -16.88
C ALA A 124 15.18 6.65 -18.36
N VAL A 125 13.92 7.02 -18.63
CA VAL A 125 13.38 7.20 -19.99
C VAL A 125 14.04 8.39 -20.69
N ASP A 126 14.26 9.51 -19.99
CA ASP A 126 14.93 10.69 -20.57
C ASP A 126 16.38 10.41 -20.99
N LYS A 127 17.10 9.56 -20.25
CA LYS A 127 18.44 9.12 -20.65
C LYS A 127 18.42 8.31 -21.96
N ILE A 128 17.37 7.52 -22.22
CA ILE A 128 17.25 6.77 -23.47
C ILE A 128 17.10 7.73 -24.66
N TYR A 129 16.34 8.82 -24.52
CA TYR A 129 16.17 9.83 -25.57
C TYR A 129 17.38 10.74 -25.77
N THR A 130 18.25 10.90 -24.76
CA THR A 130 19.48 11.71 -24.87
C THR A 130 20.62 10.97 -25.61
N PHE A 131 20.53 9.63 -25.72
CA PHE A 131 21.49 8.79 -26.44
C PHE A 131 21.01 8.34 -27.83
N LEU A 132 19.86 8.86 -28.30
CA LEU A 132 19.34 8.75 -29.66
C LEU A 132 19.46 10.10 -30.38
#